data_AF-M5C2H3-F1
#
_entry.id   AF-M5C2H3-F1
#
_cell.length_a   1.000
_cell.length_b   1.000
_cell.length_c   1.000
_cell.angle_alpha   90.00
_cell.angle_beta   90.00
_cell.angle_gamma   90.00
#
_symmetry.space_group_name_H-M   'P 1'
#
loop_
_entity.id
_entity.type
_entity.pdbx_description
1 polymer ?
#
loop_
_entity_poly.entity_id
_entity_poly.type
_entity_poly.pdbx_seq_one_letter_code
_entity_poly.pdbx_strand_id
1 'polypeptide(L)'
;MTFSNRNLLLGVLATVAVQSVQGVAVWGQCGGKGWTGSTTCDAGSYCQSQGEYYSQCVPGTASGTTTSGAAAPTSTALRGLHALAKAKGRYFGTATDQLWNINDAAYLAITGNPNEFGMNTPGNQLKWDATEKSRGVFTYTYGDYEVSWAKNHSQAIRGHTLIWYSQLPSWVSNGGFNAATLTSIMQNHISNVMGR
;
A
#
# COMPACT_ATOMS: atom_id res chain seq x y z
N MET A 1 31.24 83.11 -7.08
CA MET A 1 30.48 82.40 -6.03
C MET A 1 30.14 81.02 -6.58
N THR A 2 30.53 79.99 -5.86
CA THR A 2 30.50 78.55 -6.17
C THR A 2 29.13 77.91 -5.93
N PHE A 3 29.06 76.62 -6.29
CA PHE A 3 28.07 75.56 -6.00
C PHE A 3 26.99 75.34 -7.06
N SER A 4 26.65 74.12 -7.49
CA SER A 4 27.22 72.78 -7.28
C SER A 4 26.53 71.83 -8.27
N ASN A 5 27.29 71.00 -8.97
CA ASN A 5 26.82 69.81 -9.68
C ASN A 5 26.29 68.77 -8.67
N ARG A 6 25.31 67.93 -9.06
CA ARG A 6 25.28 66.48 -8.74
C ARG A 6 24.08 65.70 -9.33
N ASN A 7 24.41 64.99 -10.41
CA ASN A 7 24.09 63.59 -10.78
C ASN A 7 22.77 62.93 -10.33
N LEU A 8 22.01 62.54 -11.36
CA LEU A 8 21.04 61.44 -11.37
C LEU A 8 21.62 60.17 -10.70
N LEU A 9 20.89 59.62 -9.74
CA LEU A 9 21.09 58.27 -9.23
C LEU A 9 20.20 57.30 -10.03
N LEU A 10 20.80 56.47 -10.88
CA LEU A 10 20.19 55.22 -11.34
C LEU A 10 20.21 54.22 -10.19
N GLY A 11 19.03 53.78 -9.74
CA GLY A 11 18.89 52.68 -8.80
C GLY A 11 19.20 51.34 -9.48
N VAL A 12 20.30 50.70 -9.08
CA VAL A 12 20.63 49.33 -9.47
C VAL A 12 19.73 48.38 -8.66
N LEU A 13 18.78 47.71 -9.33
CA LEU A 13 18.11 46.54 -8.75
C LEU A 13 19.13 45.38 -8.71
N ALA A 14 19.62 45.05 -7.52
CA ALA A 14 20.36 43.81 -7.29
C ALA A 14 19.37 42.65 -7.24
N THR A 15 19.38 41.79 -8.25
CA THR A 15 18.71 40.49 -8.22
C THR A 15 19.48 39.56 -7.29
N VAL A 16 18.90 39.25 -6.13
CA VAL A 16 19.39 38.17 -5.27
C VAL A 16 19.02 36.85 -5.96
N ALA A 17 20.01 36.15 -6.51
CA ALA A 17 19.84 34.78 -6.97
C ALA A 17 19.64 33.88 -5.75
N VAL A 18 18.40 33.43 -5.52
CA VAL A 18 18.11 32.38 -4.54
C VAL A 18 18.67 31.09 -5.11
N GLN A 19 19.83 30.65 -4.63
CA GLN A 19 20.30 29.29 -4.90
C GLN A 19 19.39 28.32 -4.15
N SER A 20 18.53 27.62 -4.87
CA SER A 20 17.78 26.49 -4.31
C SER A 20 18.78 25.42 -3.93
N VAL A 21 19.01 25.21 -2.63
CA VAL A 21 19.70 24.01 -2.14
C VAL A 21 18.81 22.84 -2.50
N GLN A 22 19.13 22.13 -3.59
CA GLN A 22 18.40 20.93 -3.97
C GLN A 22 18.61 19.89 -2.88
N GLY A 23 17.53 19.29 -2.40
CA GLY A 23 17.60 18.22 -1.42
C GLY A 23 18.25 16.99 -2.03
N VAL A 24 18.70 16.08 -1.18
CA VAL A 24 19.11 14.76 -1.64
C VAL A 24 17.87 14.06 -2.19
N ALA A 25 17.95 13.61 -3.44
CA ALA A 25 16.88 12.86 -4.08
C ALA A 25 16.47 11.65 -3.25
N VAL A 26 15.20 11.24 -3.37
CA VAL A 26 14.72 10.01 -2.73
C VAL A 26 15.63 8.83 -3.09
N TRP A 27 15.95 8.02 -2.09
CA TRP A 27 16.94 6.92 -2.09
C TRP A 27 18.42 7.33 -2.10
N GLY A 28 18.73 8.63 -2.08
CA GLY A 28 20.10 9.13 -1.91
C GLY A 28 20.60 9.07 -0.46
N GLN A 29 21.92 9.03 -0.27
CA GLN A 29 22.54 9.08 1.06
C GLN A 29 22.43 10.48 1.66
N CYS A 30 21.95 10.53 2.90
CA CYS A 30 21.71 11.78 3.64
C CYS A 30 22.36 11.77 5.03
N GLY A 31 23.20 10.80 5.33
CA GLY A 31 23.87 10.70 6.63
C GLY A 31 24.68 9.42 6.80
N GLY A 32 25.27 9.28 7.98
CA GLY A 32 26.20 8.21 8.33
C GLY A 32 27.53 8.76 8.83
N LYS A 33 28.22 7.98 9.67
CA LYS A 33 29.53 8.33 10.20
C LYS A 33 30.56 8.52 9.08
N GLY A 34 31.15 9.71 9.01
CA GLY A 34 32.09 10.12 7.96
C GLY A 34 31.44 10.77 6.72
N TRP A 35 30.10 10.89 6.67
CA TRP A 35 29.40 11.59 5.60
C TRP A 35 29.62 13.10 5.67
N THR A 36 30.05 13.71 4.56
CA THR A 36 30.29 15.16 4.44
C THR A 36 29.31 15.84 3.49
N GLY A 37 28.35 15.09 2.92
CA GLY A 37 27.34 15.61 1.99
C GLY A 37 26.10 16.18 2.68
N SER A 38 25.10 16.56 1.88
CA SER A 38 23.83 17.11 2.39
C SER A 38 23.09 16.09 3.27
N THR A 39 22.45 16.59 4.32
CA THR A 39 21.60 15.80 5.24
C THR A 39 20.11 16.08 5.05
N THR A 40 19.77 16.99 4.15
CA THR A 40 18.41 17.41 3.86
C THR A 40 17.92 16.69 2.60
N CYS A 41 16.82 15.96 2.73
CA CYS A 41 16.17 15.27 1.61
C CYS A 41 15.21 16.20 0.85
N ASP A 42 14.90 15.86 -0.40
CA ASP A 42 13.88 16.56 -1.18
C ASP A 42 12.50 16.53 -0.50
N ALA A 43 11.68 17.52 -0.82
CA ALA A 43 10.33 17.66 -0.27
C ALA A 43 9.52 16.37 -0.45
N GLY A 44 8.88 15.91 0.63
CA GLY A 44 8.13 14.64 0.65
C GLY A 44 8.97 13.40 1.00
N SER A 45 10.26 13.58 1.32
CA SER A 45 11.14 12.53 1.83
C SER A 45 11.89 12.98 3.10
N TYR A 46 12.42 12.02 3.85
CA TYR A 46 13.19 12.30 5.07
C TYR A 46 14.37 11.35 5.21
N CYS A 47 15.39 11.81 5.95
CA CYS A 47 16.59 11.03 6.17
C CYS A 47 16.36 9.96 7.24
N GLN A 48 16.28 8.70 6.85
CA GLN A 48 16.16 7.56 7.75
C GLN A 48 17.53 6.90 7.98
N SER A 49 17.94 6.76 9.24
CA SER A 49 19.14 6.01 9.59
C SER A 49 18.92 4.51 9.37
N GLN A 50 19.81 3.87 8.63
CA GLN A 50 19.81 2.42 8.39
C GLN A 50 20.99 1.71 9.08
N GLY A 51 21.90 2.48 9.68
CA GLY A 51 23.05 2.00 10.44
C GLY A 51 23.98 3.15 10.84
N GLU A 52 25.05 2.85 11.56
CA GLU A 52 26.01 3.87 12.05
C GLU A 52 26.68 4.64 10.90
N TYR A 53 26.98 3.96 9.79
CA TYR A 53 27.72 4.53 8.66
C TYR A 53 26.84 4.95 7.48
N TYR A 54 25.52 4.74 7.54
CA TYR A 54 24.64 4.99 6.41
C TYR A 54 23.22 5.43 6.81
N SER A 55 22.74 6.50 6.19
CA SER A 55 21.36 6.98 6.28
C SER A 55 20.86 7.37 4.89
N GLN A 56 19.60 7.09 4.59
CA GLN A 56 19.03 7.22 3.25
C GLN A 56 17.76 8.07 3.28
N CYS A 57 17.58 8.91 2.26
CA CYS A 57 16.32 9.60 2.03
C CYS A 57 15.26 8.59 1.62
N VAL A 58 14.20 8.47 2.39
CA VAL A 58 13.07 7.60 2.08
C VAL A 58 11.79 8.42 1.99
N PRO A 59 10.78 8.00 1.20
CA PRO A 59 9.50 8.70 1.15
C PRO A 59 8.87 8.83 2.54
N GLY A 60 8.36 10.02 2.88
CA GLY A 60 7.68 10.28 4.14
C GLY A 60 8.11 11.59 4.83
N THR A 61 7.64 11.78 6.05
CA THR A 61 7.96 12.93 6.91
C THR A 61 8.68 12.46 8.17
N ALA A 62 9.83 13.06 8.50
CA ALA A 62 10.59 12.71 9.71
C ALA A 62 9.75 12.97 10.97
N SER A 63 9.61 11.97 11.84
CA SER A 63 9.24 12.20 13.25
C SER A 63 10.51 12.50 14.04
N GLY A 64 10.79 13.78 14.26
CA GLY A 64 11.89 14.23 15.11
C GLY A 64 11.47 14.34 16.58
N THR A 65 12.16 13.61 17.45
CA THR A 65 12.13 13.75 18.91
C THR A 65 12.59 15.15 19.32
N THR A 66 11.76 15.89 20.06
CA THR A 66 12.18 17.05 20.87
C THR A 66 11.79 16.83 22.33
N THR A 67 12.66 17.30 23.21
CA THR A 67 12.77 17.05 24.64
C THR A 67 11.60 17.61 25.46
N SER A 68 11.14 16.81 26.42
CA SER A 68 10.28 17.08 27.59
C SER A 68 9.59 18.45 27.72
N GLY A 69 8.34 18.48 27.26
CA GLY A 69 7.24 19.16 27.95
C GLY A 69 6.10 18.15 28.06
N ALA A 70 5.53 17.97 29.25
CA ALA A 70 4.40 17.07 29.46
C ALA A 70 3.17 17.58 28.71
N ALA A 71 3.11 17.30 27.41
CA ALA A 71 1.88 17.31 26.65
C ALA A 71 1.12 16.04 27.02
N ALA A 72 -0.14 16.19 27.42
CA ALA A 72 -1.10 15.09 27.48
C ALA A 72 -0.96 14.21 26.23
N PRO A 73 -1.17 12.88 26.31
CA PRO A 73 -0.97 12.02 25.17
C PRO A 73 -1.85 12.51 24.02
N THR A 74 -1.25 13.24 23.07
CA THR A 74 -1.89 13.51 21.81
C THR A 74 -2.02 12.13 21.21
N SER A 75 -3.25 11.58 21.26
CA SER A 75 -3.56 10.31 20.66
C SER A 75 -2.86 10.29 19.32
N THR A 76 -1.91 9.38 19.11
CA THR A 76 -1.35 9.14 17.80
C THR A 76 -2.57 8.88 16.93
N ALA A 77 -2.99 9.89 16.16
CA ALA A 77 -4.23 9.84 15.43
C ALA A 77 -4.16 8.54 14.62
N LEU A 78 -5.14 7.66 14.78
CA LEU A 78 -5.16 6.39 14.05
C LEU A 78 -4.91 6.73 12.58
N ARG A 79 -3.72 6.41 12.08
CA ARG A 79 -3.37 6.65 10.68
C ARG A 79 -3.81 5.43 9.91
N GLY A 80 -4.70 5.63 8.95
CA GLY A 80 -5.15 4.61 8.02
C GLY A 80 -6.62 4.23 8.17
N LEU A 81 -7.28 3.96 7.04
CA LEU A 81 -8.72 3.74 6.98
C LEU A 81 -9.19 2.54 7.82
N HIS A 82 -8.44 1.43 7.81
CA HIS A 82 -8.76 0.28 8.64
C HIS A 82 -8.57 0.55 10.13
N ALA A 83 -7.51 1.26 10.53
CA ALA A 83 -7.29 1.62 11.93
C ALA A 83 -8.46 2.45 12.48
N LEU A 84 -8.92 3.43 11.71
CA LEU A 84 -10.10 4.24 12.04
C LEU A 84 -11.40 3.42 12.07
N ALA A 85 -11.60 2.53 11.09
CA ALA A 85 -12.76 1.64 11.06
C ALA A 85 -12.79 0.69 12.26
N LYS A 86 -11.63 0.11 12.62
CA LYS A 86 -11.46 -0.82 13.74
C LYS A 86 -11.79 -0.18 15.08
N ALA A 87 -11.40 1.08 15.28
CA ALA A 87 -11.79 1.84 16.47
C ALA A 87 -13.31 2.09 16.60
N LYS A 88 -14.06 1.83 15.53
CA LYS A 88 -15.54 1.87 15.50
C LYS A 88 -16.16 0.48 15.38
N GLY A 89 -15.40 -0.59 15.64
CA GLY A 89 -15.89 -1.97 15.55
C GLY A 89 -16.20 -2.42 14.12
N ARG A 90 -15.63 -1.76 13.11
CA ARG A 90 -15.77 -2.11 11.68
C ARG A 90 -14.42 -2.51 11.10
N TYR A 91 -14.41 -3.03 9.89
CA TYR A 91 -13.20 -3.17 9.09
C TYR A 91 -13.29 -2.27 7.86
N PHE A 92 -12.13 -1.78 7.42
CA PHE A 92 -11.93 -1.31 6.05
C PHE A 92 -11.04 -2.31 5.32
N GLY A 93 -11.33 -2.57 4.05
CA GLY A 93 -10.65 -3.59 3.25
C GLY A 93 -10.59 -3.21 1.78
N THR A 94 -9.88 -4.02 1.01
CA THR A 94 -9.69 -3.83 -0.44
C THR A 94 -9.86 -5.16 -1.19
N ALA A 95 -9.87 -5.09 -2.52
CA ALA A 95 -9.79 -6.25 -3.40
C ALA A 95 -8.45 -6.25 -4.13
N THR A 96 -7.84 -7.40 -4.28
CA THR A 96 -6.61 -7.62 -5.05
C THR A 96 -6.81 -8.70 -6.08
N ASP A 97 -5.94 -8.72 -7.08
CA ASP A 97 -5.97 -9.70 -8.14
C ASP A 97 -4.54 -9.95 -8.62
N GLN A 98 -4.22 -11.22 -8.86
CA GLN A 98 -2.95 -11.65 -9.45
C GLN A 98 -1.70 -11.13 -8.72
N LEU A 99 -1.70 -11.06 -7.38
CA LEU A 99 -0.58 -10.51 -6.60
C LEU A 99 0.80 -11.13 -6.91
N TRP A 100 0.85 -12.34 -7.49
CA TRP A 100 2.08 -12.98 -7.95
C TRP A 100 2.74 -12.31 -9.17
N ASN A 101 2.02 -11.45 -9.89
CA ASN A 101 2.51 -10.76 -11.09
C ASN A 101 2.59 -9.24 -10.94
N ILE A 102 2.26 -8.70 -9.77
CA ILE A 102 2.35 -7.26 -9.48
C ILE A 102 3.76 -6.93 -8.99
N ASN A 103 4.41 -5.97 -9.64
CA ASN A 103 5.73 -5.46 -9.28
C ASN A 103 5.73 -3.97 -8.87
N ASP A 104 4.56 -3.33 -8.82
CA ASP A 104 4.41 -1.96 -8.33
C ASP A 104 4.58 -1.92 -6.80
N ALA A 105 5.76 -1.45 -6.37
CA ALA A 105 6.10 -1.38 -4.95
C ALA A 105 5.19 -0.45 -4.15
N ALA A 106 4.68 0.64 -4.75
CA ALA A 106 3.78 1.56 -4.06
C ALA A 106 2.40 0.93 -3.86
N TYR A 107 1.88 0.23 -4.89
CA TYR A 107 0.65 -0.54 -4.78
C TYR A 107 0.74 -1.61 -3.69
N LEU A 108 1.82 -2.40 -3.68
CA LEU A 108 2.03 -3.45 -2.68
C LEU A 108 2.20 -2.88 -1.28
N ALA A 109 2.91 -1.76 -1.12
CA ALA A 109 3.08 -1.11 0.18
C ALA A 109 1.76 -0.58 0.76
N ILE A 110 0.90 0.02 -0.07
CA ILE A 110 -0.40 0.55 0.37
C ILE A 110 -1.37 -0.60 0.64
N THR A 111 -1.49 -1.53 -0.31
CA THR A 111 -2.42 -2.66 -0.20
C THR A 111 -2.05 -3.55 0.97
N GLY A 112 -0.76 -3.73 1.26
CA GLY A 112 -0.26 -4.57 2.34
C GLY A 112 -0.24 -3.88 3.70
N ASN A 113 -0.63 -2.61 3.80
CA ASN A 113 -0.62 -1.89 5.06
C ASN A 113 -1.84 -2.28 5.92
N PRO A 114 -1.65 -2.98 7.07
CA PRO A 114 -2.75 -3.41 7.93
C PRO A 114 -3.52 -2.25 8.57
N ASN A 115 -2.92 -1.07 8.64
CA ASN A 115 -3.61 0.13 9.14
C ASN A 115 -4.54 0.74 8.08
N GLU A 116 -4.27 0.52 6.79
CA GLU A 116 -5.11 1.00 5.69
C GLU A 116 -6.20 -0.01 5.34
N PHE A 117 -5.81 -1.29 5.21
CA PHE A 117 -6.72 -2.40 4.94
C PHE A 117 -6.45 -3.54 5.90
N GLY A 118 -7.47 -3.98 6.62
CA GLY A 118 -7.41 -5.19 7.47
C GLY A 118 -8.23 -6.35 6.91
N MET A 119 -8.69 -6.22 5.67
CA MET A 119 -9.42 -7.26 4.97
C MET A 119 -9.12 -7.22 3.47
N ASN A 120 -8.85 -8.38 2.89
CA ASN A 120 -8.60 -8.54 1.46
C ASN A 120 -9.63 -9.50 0.84
N THR A 121 -10.08 -9.17 -0.36
CA THR A 121 -10.98 -9.99 -1.17
C THR A 121 -10.27 -10.36 -2.49
N PRO A 122 -9.90 -11.62 -2.71
CA PRO A 122 -9.36 -12.06 -4.00
C PRO A 122 -10.40 -11.86 -5.11
N GLY A 123 -10.00 -11.15 -6.18
CA GLY A 123 -10.91 -10.70 -7.23
C GLY A 123 -11.38 -11.82 -8.15
N ASN A 124 -10.52 -12.78 -8.47
CA ASN A 124 -10.81 -13.85 -9.42
C ASN A 124 -10.44 -15.26 -8.94
N GLN A 125 -9.46 -15.36 -8.05
CA GLN A 125 -8.76 -16.61 -7.73
C GLN A 125 -9.60 -17.60 -6.92
N LEU A 126 -10.71 -17.13 -6.33
CA LEU A 126 -11.65 -17.93 -5.57
C LEU A 126 -13.00 -18.11 -6.28
N LYS A 127 -13.11 -17.70 -7.55
CA LYS A 127 -14.31 -17.99 -8.37
C LYS A 127 -14.32 -19.46 -8.79
N TRP A 128 -15.50 -19.94 -9.19
CA TRP A 128 -15.71 -21.36 -9.48
C TRP A 128 -14.83 -21.82 -10.67
N ASP A 129 -14.72 -21.04 -11.76
CA ASP A 129 -13.84 -21.41 -12.88
C ASP A 129 -12.35 -21.49 -12.54
N ALA A 130 -11.89 -20.69 -11.58
CA ALA A 130 -10.52 -20.71 -11.08
C ALA A 130 -10.26 -21.90 -10.16
N THR A 131 -11.24 -22.25 -9.32
CA THR A 131 -11.08 -23.27 -8.27
C THR A 131 -11.46 -24.68 -8.71
N GLU A 132 -12.37 -24.84 -9.69
CA GLU A 132 -12.84 -26.14 -10.20
C GLU A 132 -13.16 -26.07 -11.70
N LYS A 133 -12.14 -25.76 -12.51
CA LYS A 133 -12.25 -25.62 -13.98
C LYS A 133 -12.83 -26.86 -14.68
N SER A 134 -12.56 -28.05 -14.13
CA SER A 134 -13.11 -29.33 -14.56
C SER A 134 -13.74 -30.03 -13.36
N ARG A 135 -14.88 -30.72 -13.56
CA ARG A 135 -15.65 -31.35 -12.48
C ARG A 135 -14.77 -32.25 -11.60
N GLY A 136 -14.73 -31.97 -10.31
CA GLY A 136 -13.96 -32.73 -9.33
C GLY A 136 -12.44 -32.51 -9.36
N VAL A 137 -11.94 -31.63 -10.23
CA VAL A 137 -10.51 -31.28 -10.31
C VAL A 137 -10.32 -29.88 -9.75
N PHE A 138 -9.93 -29.82 -8.47
CA PHE A 138 -9.74 -28.56 -7.78
C PHE A 138 -8.31 -28.04 -7.92
N THR A 139 -8.19 -26.73 -8.16
CA THR A 139 -6.91 -26.02 -8.18
C THR A 139 -7.00 -24.83 -7.22
N TYR A 140 -6.04 -24.71 -6.32
CA TYR A 140 -6.06 -23.66 -5.29
C TYR A 140 -4.85 -22.74 -5.33
N THR A 141 -3.85 -23.05 -6.17
CA THR A 141 -2.54 -22.37 -6.21
C THR A 141 -2.64 -20.84 -6.13
N TYR A 142 -3.48 -20.25 -6.98
CA TYR A 142 -3.62 -18.79 -7.03
C TYR A 142 -4.47 -18.23 -5.88
N GLY A 143 -5.48 -18.97 -5.43
CA GLY A 143 -6.28 -18.60 -4.25
C GLY A 143 -5.42 -18.64 -2.98
N ASP A 144 -4.60 -19.67 -2.82
CA ASP A 144 -3.66 -19.82 -1.72
C ASP A 144 -2.62 -18.70 -1.70
N TYR A 145 -2.16 -18.25 -2.87
CA TYR A 145 -1.22 -17.13 -2.96
C TYR A 145 -1.82 -15.85 -2.38
N GLU A 146 -3.02 -15.45 -2.84
CA GLU A 146 -3.73 -14.27 -2.36
C GLU A 146 -4.04 -14.37 -0.86
N VAL A 147 -4.55 -15.52 -0.42
CA VAL A 147 -4.87 -15.79 0.99
C VAL A 147 -3.61 -15.71 1.86
N SER A 148 -2.49 -16.29 1.42
CA SER A 148 -1.23 -16.27 2.15
C SER A 148 -0.64 -14.87 2.22
N TRP A 149 -0.69 -14.11 1.12
CA TRP A 149 -0.24 -12.73 1.09
C TRP A 149 -1.02 -11.87 2.09
N ALA A 150 -2.36 -11.97 2.12
CA ALA A 150 -3.19 -11.22 3.04
C ALA A 150 -2.90 -11.58 4.51
N LYS A 151 -2.77 -12.88 4.81
CA LYS A 151 -2.40 -13.37 6.15
C LYS A 151 -1.04 -12.82 6.59
N ASN A 152 -0.05 -12.82 5.71
CA ASN A 152 1.29 -12.26 5.99
C ASN A 152 1.26 -10.75 6.26
N HIS A 153 0.24 -10.04 5.78
CA HIS A 153 0.01 -8.62 6.02
C HIS A 153 -1.04 -8.37 7.13
N SER A 154 -1.35 -9.36 7.96
CA SER A 154 -2.33 -9.25 9.05
C SER A 154 -3.74 -8.85 8.60
N GLN A 155 -4.13 -9.25 7.39
CA GLN A 155 -5.45 -9.01 6.83
C GLN A 155 -6.29 -10.28 6.92
N ALA A 156 -7.55 -10.13 7.30
CA ALA A 156 -8.52 -11.21 7.16
C ALA A 156 -8.96 -11.34 5.69
N ILE A 157 -9.51 -12.50 5.33
CA ILE A 157 -9.97 -12.77 3.96
C ILE A 157 -11.49 -12.77 3.89
N ARG A 158 -12.05 -12.17 2.83
CA ARG A 158 -13.42 -12.44 2.40
C ARG A 158 -13.36 -13.36 1.19
N GLY A 159 -13.85 -14.58 1.34
CA GLY A 159 -14.04 -15.49 0.21
C GLY A 159 -15.02 -14.88 -0.78
N HIS A 160 -14.59 -14.70 -2.01
CA HIS A 160 -15.42 -14.22 -3.12
C HIS A 160 -15.10 -15.08 -4.35
N THR A 161 -15.91 -16.09 -4.67
CA THR A 161 -17.20 -16.48 -4.08
C THR A 161 -17.50 -17.94 -4.42
N LEU A 162 -18.34 -18.61 -3.63
CA LEU A 162 -18.63 -20.03 -3.81
C LEU A 162 -19.55 -20.31 -5.00
N ILE A 163 -20.64 -19.57 -5.12
CA ILE A 163 -21.66 -19.79 -6.16
C ILE A 163 -21.94 -18.45 -6.84
N TRP A 164 -21.80 -18.42 -8.16
CA TRP A 164 -22.09 -17.23 -8.96
C TRP A 164 -22.42 -17.61 -10.40
N TYR A 165 -23.17 -16.75 -11.09
CA TYR A 165 -23.59 -17.01 -12.48
C TYR A 165 -22.51 -16.65 -13.50
N SER A 166 -21.57 -15.77 -13.14
CA SER A 166 -20.45 -15.35 -13.97
C SER A 166 -19.18 -16.06 -13.55
N GLN A 167 -18.24 -16.24 -14.49
CA GLN A 167 -17.00 -17.02 -14.27
C GLN A 167 -17.30 -18.41 -13.67
N LEU A 168 -18.34 -19.01 -14.24
CA LEU A 168 -18.81 -20.36 -13.95
C LEU A 168 -18.15 -21.32 -14.96
N PRO A 169 -17.60 -22.47 -14.53
CA PRO A 169 -17.03 -23.44 -15.46
C PRO A 169 -18.06 -23.89 -16.51
N SER A 170 -17.61 -24.08 -17.75
CA SER A 170 -18.48 -24.49 -18.85
C SER A 170 -19.17 -25.83 -18.63
N TRP A 171 -18.55 -26.73 -17.85
CA TRP A 171 -19.15 -28.02 -17.50
C TRP A 171 -20.36 -27.87 -16.57
N VAL A 172 -20.45 -26.77 -15.80
CA VAL A 172 -21.64 -26.44 -15.00
C VAL A 172 -22.68 -25.76 -15.88
N SER A 173 -22.30 -24.70 -16.61
CA SER A 173 -23.25 -23.92 -17.42
C SER A 173 -23.90 -24.74 -18.53
N ASN A 174 -23.16 -25.68 -19.12
CA ASN A 174 -23.60 -26.50 -20.25
C ASN A 174 -23.95 -27.93 -19.82
N GLY A 175 -23.96 -28.23 -18.52
CA GLY A 175 -24.07 -29.59 -18.00
C GLY A 175 -25.47 -30.20 -18.08
N GLY A 176 -26.52 -29.39 -18.28
CA GLY A 176 -27.90 -29.88 -18.44
C GLY A 176 -28.43 -30.64 -17.22
N PHE A 177 -27.96 -30.31 -16.02
CA PHE A 177 -28.27 -31.05 -14.79
C PHE A 177 -29.68 -30.81 -14.30
N ASN A 178 -30.31 -31.85 -13.75
CA ASN A 178 -31.52 -31.69 -12.94
C ASN A 178 -31.18 -31.05 -11.57
N ALA A 179 -32.20 -30.62 -10.84
CA ALA A 179 -32.04 -29.90 -9.57
C ALA A 179 -31.26 -30.71 -8.51
N ALA A 180 -31.49 -32.02 -8.40
CA ALA A 180 -30.81 -32.87 -7.42
C ALA A 180 -29.31 -32.98 -7.73
N THR A 181 -28.96 -33.23 -8.99
CA THR A 181 -27.57 -33.32 -9.45
C THR A 181 -26.85 -31.98 -9.29
N LEU A 182 -27.47 -30.86 -9.69
CA LEU A 182 -26.86 -29.53 -9.52
C LEU A 182 -26.67 -29.17 -8.04
N THR A 183 -27.61 -29.55 -7.18
CA THR A 183 -27.48 -29.33 -5.73
C THR A 183 -26.29 -30.10 -5.16
N SER A 184 -26.12 -31.37 -5.53
CA SER A 184 -24.95 -32.17 -5.11
C SER A 184 -23.64 -31.59 -5.65
N ILE A 185 -23.63 -31.09 -6.89
CA ILE A 185 -22.48 -30.39 -7.47
C ILE A 185 -22.12 -29.13 -6.66
N MET A 186 -23.09 -28.27 -6.34
CA MET A 186 -22.87 -27.07 -5.54
C MET A 186 -22.36 -27.41 -4.14
N GLN A 187 -22.94 -28.43 -3.48
CA GLN A 187 -22.51 -28.88 -2.16
C GLN A 187 -21.08 -29.42 -2.18
N ASN A 188 -20.71 -30.21 -3.20
CA ASN A 188 -19.35 -30.69 -3.37
C ASN A 188 -18.36 -29.52 -3.56
N HIS A 189 -18.70 -28.56 -4.43
CA HIS A 189 -17.88 -27.37 -4.65
C HIS A 189 -17.68 -26.57 -3.36
N ILE A 190 -18.77 -26.23 -2.68
CA ILE A 190 -18.74 -25.49 -1.41
C ILE A 190 -17.89 -26.22 -0.37
N SER A 191 -18.07 -27.53 -0.21
CA SER A 191 -17.34 -28.31 0.81
C SER A 191 -15.85 -28.39 0.52
N ASN A 192 -15.46 -28.50 -0.75
CA ASN A 192 -14.03 -28.54 -1.12
C ASN A 192 -13.36 -27.18 -0.94
N VAL A 193 -14.02 -26.08 -1.34
CA VAL A 193 -13.43 -24.73 -1.24
C VAL A 193 -13.41 -24.23 0.21
N MET A 194 -14.48 -24.46 0.99
CA MET A 194 -14.56 -24.01 2.39
C MET A 194 -13.90 -24.97 3.39
N GLY A 195 -13.74 -26.25 3.03
CA GLY A 195 -13.14 -27.29 3.88
C GLY A 195 -11.62 -27.37 3.79
N ARG A 196 -11.00 -26.55 2.94
CA ARG A 196 -9.55 -26.39 2.80
C ARG A 196 -9.00 -25.44 3.87
#